data_AF-A0A7S0SUS1-F1
#
_entry.id   AF-A0A7S0SUS1-F1
#
_cell.length_a   1.000
_cell.length_b   1.000
_cell.length_c   1.000
_cell.angle_alpha   90.00
_cell.angle_beta   90.00
_cell.angle_gamma   90.00
#
_symmetry.space_group_name_H-M   'P 1'
#
loop_
_entity.id
_entity.type
_entity.pdbx_description
1 polymer ?
#
loop_
_entity_poly.entity_id
_entity_poly.type
_entity_poly.pdbx_seq_one_letter_code
_entity_poly.pdbx_strand_id
1 'polypeptide(L)'
;DSLSIIVDPISLCIDRAFTDNDSGGMMLSYSSRWKASGIENYITKPKSVKLEKYDYESSSHSLQVVVSVILHPKLKVEVPFELPVNYEYLFNSDGSINISISIKKPYNFPPLPRFGIRFSVPSTHENVKWFGLGPFESYPDRLNCCTLGKFESKVNDLHIPYIVPQENGRRSEPRWISFEDNHNNALLAIPNVKHKQSAFDSEP
;
A
#
# COMPACT_ATOMS: atom_id res chain seq x y z
N ASP A 1 28.57 1.31 -6.28
CA ASP A 1 27.52 0.70 -5.45
C ASP A 1 26.19 1.40 -5.68
N SER A 2 25.20 0.68 -6.21
CA SER A 2 23.85 1.23 -6.38
C SER A 2 23.12 1.16 -5.04
N LEU A 3 22.84 2.31 -4.43
CA LEU A 3 22.00 2.41 -3.24
C LEU A 3 20.59 1.91 -3.61
N SER A 4 20.20 0.73 -3.12
CA SER A 4 18.85 0.22 -3.33
C SER A 4 17.91 0.88 -2.32
N ILE A 5 16.90 1.59 -2.81
CA ILE A 5 15.92 2.30 -1.97
C ILE A 5 14.76 1.37 -1.54
N ILE A 6 14.59 0.23 -2.25
CA ILE A 6 13.66 -0.85 -1.90
C ILE A 6 14.41 -2.19 -1.85
N VAL A 7 13.91 -3.13 -1.04
CA VAL A 7 14.51 -4.47 -0.85
C VAL A 7 13.74 -5.54 -1.60
N ASP A 8 12.44 -5.34 -1.82
CA ASP A 8 11.58 -6.22 -2.60
C ASP A 8 10.69 -5.42 -3.58
N PRO A 9 10.17 -6.08 -4.63
CA PRO A 9 9.36 -5.41 -5.64
C PRO A 9 8.06 -4.83 -5.07
N ILE A 10 7.69 -3.64 -5.54
CA ILE A 10 6.37 -3.06 -5.28
C ILE A 10 5.29 -4.01 -5.81
N SER A 11 4.42 -4.46 -4.92
CA SER A 11 3.35 -5.42 -5.22
C SER A 11 2.01 -4.92 -4.71
N LEU A 12 0.92 -5.25 -5.42
CA LEU A 12 -0.43 -5.05 -4.91
C LEU A 12 -0.64 -5.87 -3.63
N CYS A 13 -1.13 -5.21 -2.58
CA CYS A 13 -1.54 -5.81 -1.32
C CYS A 13 -3.05 -5.72 -1.19
N ILE A 14 -3.70 -6.89 -1.19
CA ILE A 14 -5.15 -7.05 -1.01
C ILE A 14 -5.51 -7.85 0.24
N ASP A 15 -4.52 -8.17 1.06
CA ASP A 15 -4.61 -8.97 2.27
C ASP A 15 -4.17 -8.17 3.50
N ARG A 16 -4.40 -8.74 4.70
CA ARG A 16 -3.81 -8.30 5.96
C ARG A 16 -3.71 -9.49 6.91
N ALA A 17 -2.83 -9.41 7.91
CA ALA A 17 -2.90 -10.34 9.03
C ALA A 17 -4.24 -10.14 9.75
N PHE A 18 -4.99 -11.23 9.99
CA PHE A 18 -6.34 -11.13 10.53
C PHE A 18 -6.33 -10.53 11.93
N THR A 19 -7.26 -9.61 12.18
CA THR A 19 -7.58 -9.13 13.53
C THR A 19 -8.55 -10.09 14.21
N ASP A 20 -8.64 -10.04 15.55
CA ASP A 20 -9.64 -10.80 16.30
C ASP A 20 -11.07 -10.58 15.76
N ASN A 21 -11.39 -9.34 15.35
CA ASN A 21 -12.68 -8.98 14.75
C ASN A 21 -12.90 -9.64 13.37
N ASP A 22 -11.84 -9.87 12.59
CA ASP A 22 -11.93 -10.57 11.31
C ASP A 22 -12.25 -12.06 11.50
N SER A 23 -11.80 -12.62 12.62
CA SER A 23 -12.04 -14.02 13.00
C SER A 23 -13.35 -14.25 13.76
N GLY A 24 -13.97 -13.19 14.28
CA GLY A 24 -15.29 -13.24 14.88
C GLY A 24 -16.39 -13.67 13.88
N GLY A 25 -17.38 -14.45 14.35
CA GLY A 25 -18.52 -14.88 13.53
C GLY A 25 -18.43 -16.27 12.91
N MET A 26 -17.45 -17.09 13.33
CA MET A 26 -17.29 -18.51 12.91
C MET A 26 -17.30 -18.65 11.38
N MET A 27 -18.15 -19.52 10.80
CA MET A 27 -18.25 -19.73 9.35
C MET A 27 -18.61 -18.47 8.55
N LEU A 28 -19.23 -17.47 9.18
CA LEU A 28 -19.61 -16.20 8.54
C LEU A 28 -18.53 -15.11 8.70
N SER A 29 -17.43 -15.42 9.41
CA SER A 29 -16.34 -14.47 9.64
C SER A 29 -15.71 -13.99 8.33
N TYR A 30 -15.10 -12.81 8.38
CA TYR A 30 -14.31 -12.32 7.24
C TYR A 30 -13.15 -13.26 6.94
N SER A 31 -12.43 -13.72 7.98
CA SER A 31 -11.31 -14.64 7.83
C SER A 31 -11.70 -15.96 7.17
N SER A 32 -12.86 -16.54 7.49
CA SER A 32 -13.35 -17.77 6.83
C SER A 32 -13.59 -17.54 5.34
N ARG A 33 -14.21 -16.43 4.95
CA ARG A 33 -14.46 -16.08 3.54
C ARG A 33 -13.16 -15.83 2.77
N TRP A 34 -12.20 -15.17 3.40
CA TRP A 34 -10.88 -14.90 2.82
C TRP A 34 -10.05 -16.16 2.62
N LYS A 35 -10.07 -17.08 3.60
CA LYS A 35 -9.45 -18.42 3.49
C LYS A 35 -10.09 -19.22 2.36
N ALA A 36 -11.43 -19.27 2.31
CA ALA A 36 -12.17 -19.98 1.27
C ALA A 36 -11.86 -19.47 -0.15
N SER A 37 -11.51 -18.18 -0.29
CA SER A 37 -11.09 -17.61 -1.57
C SER A 37 -9.59 -17.62 -1.83
N GLY A 38 -8.75 -17.93 -0.85
CA GLY A 38 -7.29 -17.85 -0.97
C GLY A 38 -6.72 -16.44 -1.14
N ILE A 39 -7.43 -15.40 -0.71
CA ILE A 39 -6.94 -14.00 -0.84
C ILE A 39 -5.73 -13.69 0.06
N GLU A 40 -5.48 -14.52 1.05
CA GLU A 40 -4.29 -14.45 1.91
C GLU A 40 -3.03 -15.06 1.26
N ASN A 41 -3.19 -15.80 0.16
CA ASN A 41 -2.10 -16.51 -0.51
C ASN A 41 -2.35 -16.56 -2.02
N TYR A 42 -2.16 -15.43 -2.67
CA TYR A 42 -2.29 -15.26 -4.11
C TYR A 42 -0.94 -15.13 -4.80
N ILE A 43 -0.93 -15.41 -6.10
CA ILE A 43 0.19 -15.15 -7.00
C ILE A 43 -0.29 -14.36 -8.21
N THR A 44 0.67 -13.74 -8.91
CA THR A 44 0.41 -12.99 -10.13
C THR A 44 0.88 -13.78 -11.34
N LYS A 45 0.04 -13.85 -12.37
CA LYS A 45 0.42 -14.34 -13.71
C LYS A 45 0.55 -13.16 -14.66
N PRO A 46 1.72 -12.94 -15.29
CA PRO A 46 1.86 -11.86 -16.26
C PRO A 46 0.97 -12.11 -17.47
N LYS A 47 0.29 -11.07 -17.95
CA LYS A 47 -0.52 -11.10 -19.18
C LYS A 47 0.14 -10.30 -20.30
N SER A 48 0.59 -9.08 -20.00
CA SER A 48 1.30 -8.23 -20.96
C SER A 48 2.12 -7.17 -20.24
N VAL A 49 3.21 -6.74 -20.88
CA VAL A 49 3.97 -5.55 -20.53
C VAL A 49 4.04 -4.69 -21.78
N LYS A 50 3.69 -3.42 -21.66
CA LYS A 50 3.74 -2.43 -22.74
C LYS A 50 4.53 -1.21 -22.29
N LEU A 51 5.33 -0.68 -23.19
CA LEU A 51 5.98 0.62 -23.06
C LEU A 51 5.23 1.54 -24.03
N GLU A 52 4.46 2.49 -23.50
CA GLU A 52 3.48 3.22 -24.32
C GLU A 52 3.96 4.62 -24.73
N LYS A 53 4.81 5.30 -23.94
CA LYS A 53 5.25 6.67 -24.29
C LYS A 53 6.62 7.10 -23.75
N TYR A 54 7.26 7.96 -24.55
CA TYR A 54 8.34 8.88 -24.24
C TYR A 54 7.93 10.26 -24.77
N ASP A 55 7.31 11.10 -23.93
CA ASP A 55 6.88 12.44 -24.36
C ASP A 55 8.07 13.42 -24.26
N TYR A 56 8.38 14.09 -25.37
CA TYR A 56 9.47 15.08 -25.51
C TYR A 56 8.88 16.49 -25.47
N GLU A 57 8.43 16.94 -24.31
CA GLU A 57 8.14 18.38 -24.13
C GLU A 57 9.35 19.06 -23.51
N SER A 58 10.28 19.45 -24.39
CA SER A 58 11.38 20.45 -24.31
C SER A 58 12.21 20.62 -23.02
N SER A 59 11.96 19.88 -21.93
CA SER A 59 12.67 19.96 -20.65
C SER A 59 12.35 18.83 -19.66
N SER A 60 11.23 18.10 -19.78
CA SER A 60 10.93 16.93 -18.93
C SER A 60 10.77 15.66 -19.74
N HIS A 61 11.49 14.61 -19.34
CA HIS A 61 11.38 13.27 -19.94
C HIS A 61 10.56 12.38 -19.01
N SER A 62 9.59 11.66 -19.54
CA SER A 62 8.89 10.61 -18.79
C SER A 62 8.80 9.32 -19.58
N LEU A 63 8.81 8.19 -18.86
CA LEU A 63 8.62 6.86 -19.43
C LEU A 63 7.38 6.23 -18.80
N GLN A 64 6.41 5.85 -19.62
CA GLN A 64 5.22 5.13 -19.17
C GLN A 64 5.35 3.63 -19.44
N VAL A 65 5.19 2.83 -18.38
CA VAL A 65 5.17 1.37 -18.42
C VAL A 65 3.82 0.87 -17.93
N VAL A 66 3.12 0.11 -18.76
CA VAL A 66 1.83 -0.50 -18.43
C VAL A 66 2.01 -2.01 -18.30
N VAL A 67 1.67 -2.54 -17.13
CA VAL A 67 1.77 -3.97 -16.81
C VAL A 67 0.39 -4.52 -16.49
N SER A 68 -0.06 -5.51 -17.26
CA SER A 68 -1.30 -6.23 -17.00
C SER A 68 -0.98 -7.62 -16.46
N VAL A 69 -1.60 -8.00 -15.35
CA VAL A 69 -1.47 -9.31 -14.72
C VAL A 69 -2.85 -9.87 -14.33
N ILE A 70 -2.89 -11.16 -14.01
CA ILE A 70 -4.03 -11.79 -13.36
C ILE A 70 -3.58 -12.28 -11.98
N LEU A 71 -4.25 -11.80 -10.93
CA LEU A 71 -4.11 -12.35 -9.59
C LEU A 71 -5.04 -13.54 -9.44
N HIS A 72 -4.53 -14.62 -8.83
CA HIS A 72 -5.32 -15.78 -8.49
C HIS A 72 -4.74 -16.50 -7.27
N PRO A 73 -5.52 -17.35 -6.58
CA PRO A 73 -5.03 -18.14 -5.44
C PRO A 73 -3.84 -19.01 -5.84
N LYS A 74 -2.82 -19.07 -4.98
CA LYS A 74 -1.64 -19.93 -5.15
C LYS A 74 -1.99 -21.41 -5.08
N LEU A 75 -2.94 -21.74 -4.20
CA LEU A 75 -3.41 -23.10 -3.94
C LEU A 75 -4.84 -23.28 -4.46
N LYS A 76 -5.26 -24.53 -4.59
CA LYS A 76 -6.67 -24.85 -4.85
C LYS A 76 -7.50 -24.48 -3.62
N VAL A 77 -8.57 -23.72 -3.85
CA VAL A 77 -9.46 -23.20 -2.81
C VAL A 77 -10.91 -23.43 -3.18
N GLU A 78 -11.82 -23.25 -2.22
CA GLU A 78 -13.26 -23.49 -2.38
C GLU A 78 -13.91 -22.50 -3.35
N VAL A 79 -13.53 -21.23 -3.26
CA VAL A 79 -14.09 -20.12 -4.05
C VAL A 79 -12.97 -19.42 -4.81
N PRO A 80 -12.44 -20.03 -5.89
CA PRO A 80 -11.32 -19.46 -6.63
C PRO A 80 -11.71 -18.14 -7.29
N PHE A 81 -10.71 -17.31 -7.57
CA PHE A 81 -10.89 -16.05 -8.28
C PHE A 81 -9.81 -15.85 -9.35
N GLU A 82 -10.17 -15.08 -10.37
CA GLU A 82 -9.22 -14.42 -11.26
C GLU A 82 -9.51 -12.92 -11.22
N LEU A 83 -8.51 -12.13 -10.85
CA LEU A 83 -8.62 -10.69 -10.74
C LEU A 83 -7.64 -10.04 -11.72
N PRO A 84 -8.14 -9.49 -12.84
CA PRO A 84 -7.32 -8.67 -13.73
C PRO A 84 -6.86 -7.40 -13.00
N VAL A 85 -5.57 -7.12 -13.09
CA VAL A 85 -4.93 -5.94 -12.48
C VAL A 85 -4.07 -5.26 -13.53
N ASN A 86 -4.22 -3.94 -13.66
CA ASN A 86 -3.33 -3.12 -14.46
C ASN A 86 -2.54 -2.19 -13.55
N TYR A 87 -1.23 -2.18 -13.73
CA TYR A 87 -0.31 -1.22 -13.14
C TYR A 87 0.12 -0.25 -14.24
N GLU A 88 0.09 1.03 -13.93
CA GLU A 88 0.66 2.07 -14.76
C GLU A 88 1.76 2.76 -13.93
N TYR A 89 2.99 2.64 -14.40
CA TYR A 89 4.16 3.31 -13.85
C TYR A 89 4.52 4.47 -14.77
N LEU A 90 4.61 5.67 -14.21
CA LEU A 90 5.15 6.84 -14.89
C LEU A 90 6.45 7.22 -14.19
N PHE A 91 7.56 7.00 -14.86
CA PHE A 91 8.89 7.42 -14.39
C PHE A 91 9.15 8.83 -14.90
N ASN A 92 9.41 9.76 -13.99
CA ASN A 92 9.64 11.17 -14.33
C ASN A 92 11.13 11.52 -14.30
N SER A 93 11.52 12.58 -14.98
CA SER A 93 12.92 13.04 -15.05
C SER A 93 13.47 13.58 -13.74
N ASP A 94 12.62 13.90 -12.77
CA ASP A 94 13.01 14.31 -11.41
C ASP A 94 13.31 13.11 -10.48
N GLY A 95 13.19 11.88 -10.98
CA GLY A 95 13.39 10.65 -10.22
C GLY A 95 12.14 10.13 -9.50
N SER A 96 11.02 10.86 -9.55
CA SER A 96 9.76 10.38 -9.00
C SER A 96 9.11 9.29 -9.87
N ILE A 97 8.32 8.43 -9.24
CA ILE A 97 7.55 7.39 -9.91
C ILE A 97 6.09 7.51 -9.48
N ASN A 98 5.19 7.79 -10.42
CA ASN A 98 3.76 7.73 -10.16
C ASN A 98 3.28 6.31 -10.46
N ILE A 99 2.58 5.71 -9.50
CA ILE A 99 2.05 4.35 -9.61
C ILE A 99 0.54 4.43 -9.52
N SER A 100 -0.15 3.99 -10.57
CA SER A 100 -1.60 3.80 -10.59
C SER A 100 -1.91 2.32 -10.72
N ILE A 101 -2.83 1.82 -9.89
CA ILE A 101 -3.26 0.42 -9.90
C ILE A 101 -4.77 0.39 -10.07
N SER A 102 -5.24 -0.28 -11.12
CA SER A 102 -6.67 -0.48 -11.37
C SER A 102 -7.02 -1.96 -11.35
N ILE A 103 -8.12 -2.26 -10.66
CA ILE A 103 -8.71 -3.61 -10.62
C ILE A 103 -10.17 -3.55 -11.02
N LYS A 104 -10.66 -4.59 -11.68
CA LYS A 104 -12.09 -4.77 -11.91
C LYS A 104 -12.57 -5.96 -11.08
N LYS A 105 -13.12 -5.67 -9.89
CA LYS A 105 -13.59 -6.69 -8.96
C LYS A 105 -14.78 -7.46 -9.56
N PRO A 106 -14.74 -8.81 -9.61
CA PRO A 106 -15.94 -9.61 -9.89
C PRO A 106 -17.04 -9.36 -8.86
N TYR A 107 -18.30 -9.52 -9.26
CA TYR A 107 -19.45 -9.27 -8.38
C TYR A 107 -19.36 -10.07 -7.07
N ASN A 108 -19.09 -11.38 -7.16
CA ASN A 108 -18.99 -12.30 -6.03
C ASN A 108 -17.63 -12.32 -5.32
N PHE A 109 -16.73 -11.38 -5.62
CA PHE A 109 -15.44 -11.32 -4.96
C PHE A 109 -15.60 -10.84 -3.50
N PRO A 110 -14.94 -11.48 -2.51
CA PRO A 110 -15.08 -11.11 -1.11
C PRO A 110 -14.67 -9.64 -0.89
N PRO A 111 -15.20 -8.99 0.16
CA PRO A 111 -14.76 -7.65 0.53
C PRO A 111 -13.26 -7.67 0.83
N LEU A 112 -12.54 -6.69 0.27
CA LEU A 112 -11.10 -6.59 0.43
C LEU A 112 -10.74 -6.13 1.85
N PRO A 113 -9.85 -6.85 2.57
CA PRO A 113 -9.29 -6.35 3.81
C PRO A 113 -8.54 -5.02 3.63
N ARG A 114 -7.80 -4.91 2.52
CA ARG A 114 -7.04 -3.71 2.11
C ARG A 114 -6.97 -3.62 0.59
N PHE A 115 -6.67 -2.44 0.08
CA PHE A 115 -6.30 -2.22 -1.32
C PHE A 115 -5.20 -1.17 -1.36
N GLY A 116 -3.97 -1.59 -1.67
CA GLY A 116 -2.81 -0.71 -1.69
C GLY A 116 -1.58 -1.41 -2.24
N ILE A 117 -0.40 -0.85 -1.95
CA ILE A 117 0.88 -1.45 -2.32
C ILE A 117 1.63 -1.93 -1.08
N ARG A 118 2.51 -2.91 -1.26
CA ARG A 118 3.47 -3.39 -0.27
C ARG A 118 4.84 -3.52 -0.92
N PHE A 119 5.84 -3.04 -0.20
CA PHE A 119 7.27 -3.19 -0.48
C PHE A 119 8.04 -3.05 0.83
N SER A 120 9.30 -3.48 0.87
CA SER A 120 10.20 -3.20 2.00
C SER A 120 11.26 -2.16 1.64
N VAL A 121 11.64 -1.35 2.61
CA VAL A 121 12.78 -0.42 2.56
C VAL A 121 13.98 -1.02 3.29
N PRO A 122 15.22 -0.57 3.02
CA PRO A 122 16.40 -1.00 3.77
C PRO A 122 16.22 -0.78 5.28
N SER A 123 16.75 -1.70 6.10
CA SER A 123 16.65 -1.61 7.57
C SER A 123 17.33 -0.37 8.16
N THR A 124 18.19 0.31 7.39
CA THR A 124 18.79 1.60 7.78
C THR A 124 17.79 2.76 7.79
N HIS A 125 16.66 2.65 7.10
CA HIS A 125 15.63 3.68 7.00
C HIS A 125 14.62 3.56 8.16
N GLU A 126 15.11 3.69 9.39
CA GLU A 126 14.34 3.45 10.61
C GLU A 126 13.58 4.69 11.11
N ASN A 127 13.86 5.88 10.59
CA ASN A 127 13.18 7.11 10.96
C ASN A 127 11.95 7.30 10.07
N VAL A 128 10.76 7.32 10.66
CA VAL A 128 9.51 7.50 9.93
C VAL A 128 8.93 8.86 10.27
N LYS A 129 8.69 9.68 9.26
CA LYS A 129 7.95 10.93 9.40
C LYS A 129 6.70 10.87 8.54
N TRP A 130 5.60 11.44 9.02
CA TRP A 130 4.39 11.56 8.21
C TRP A 130 3.62 12.82 8.54
N PHE A 131 2.94 13.36 7.53
CA PHE A 131 1.90 14.35 7.72
C PHE A 131 0.56 13.66 7.47
N GLY A 132 -0.31 13.60 8.49
CA GLY A 132 -1.55 12.84 8.43
C GLY A 132 -2.22 12.75 9.79
N LEU A 133 -3.11 11.76 10.00
CA LEU A 133 -3.70 11.53 11.31
C LEU A 133 -2.71 10.76 12.22
N GLY A 134 -2.54 11.28 13.44
CA GLY A 134 -1.71 10.67 14.48
C GLY A 134 -2.03 11.28 15.86
N PRO A 135 -1.24 10.98 16.91
CA PRO A 135 -0.06 10.13 16.92
C PRO A 135 -0.36 8.63 17.09
N PHE A 136 -1.63 8.25 17.24
CA PHE A 136 -2.04 6.86 17.54
C PHE A 136 -2.37 6.04 16.29
N GLU A 137 -2.39 4.72 16.46
CA GLU A 137 -2.89 3.78 15.45
C GLU A 137 -4.36 4.09 15.15
N SER A 138 -4.69 4.23 13.86
CA SER A 138 -6.05 4.57 13.41
C SER A 138 -6.52 3.73 12.22
N TYR A 139 -7.80 3.38 12.27
CA TYR A 139 -8.53 2.66 11.22
C TYR A 139 -9.70 3.52 10.71
N PRO A 140 -10.27 3.27 9.51
CA PRO A 140 -11.34 4.09 8.94
C PRO A 140 -12.56 4.26 9.86
N ASP A 141 -12.81 3.29 10.72
CA ASP A 141 -13.87 3.23 11.74
C ASP A 141 -13.40 3.65 13.14
N ARG A 142 -12.10 3.90 13.35
CA ARG A 142 -11.48 4.27 14.63
C ARG A 142 -10.35 5.28 14.44
N LEU A 143 -10.73 6.54 14.17
CA LEU A 143 -9.78 7.64 13.91
C LEU A 143 -10.03 8.93 14.71
N ASN A 144 -11.14 9.01 15.44
CA ASN A 144 -11.56 10.25 16.15
C ASN A 144 -10.60 10.72 17.25
N CYS A 145 -9.75 9.84 17.77
CA CYS A 145 -8.73 10.19 18.76
C CYS A 145 -7.43 10.73 18.14
N CYS A 146 -7.33 10.74 16.82
CA CYS A 146 -6.16 11.25 16.11
C CYS A 146 -6.40 12.67 15.59
N THR A 147 -5.36 13.47 15.59
CA THR A 147 -5.34 14.83 15.04
C THR A 147 -4.50 14.87 13.77
N LEU A 148 -4.87 15.74 12.83
CA LEU A 148 -4.04 16.04 11.67
C LEU A 148 -2.78 16.80 12.11
N GLY A 149 -1.60 16.33 11.73
CA GLY A 149 -0.34 16.95 12.11
C GLY A 149 0.87 16.25 11.51
N LYS A 150 2.05 16.84 11.72
CA LYS A 150 3.35 16.25 11.38
C LYS A 150 3.82 15.43 12.58
N PHE A 151 4.16 14.17 12.34
CA PHE A 151 4.61 13.24 13.37
C PHE A 151 5.90 12.54 12.94
N GLU A 152 6.67 12.09 13.93
CA GLU A 152 7.92 11.37 13.75
C GLU A 152 7.99 10.22 14.76
N SER A 153 8.56 9.08 14.34
CA SER A 153 8.71 7.88 15.15
C SER A 153 9.83 7.01 14.59
N LYS A 154 10.40 6.11 15.41
CA LYS A 154 11.16 4.97 14.87
C LYS A 154 10.20 3.90 14.37
N VAL A 155 10.62 3.10 13.38
CA VAL A 155 9.85 1.94 12.86
C VAL A 155 9.41 1.02 14.00
N ASN A 156 10.29 0.71 14.95
CA ASN A 156 10.00 -0.18 16.08
C ASN A 156 8.89 0.35 17.01
N ASP A 157 8.77 1.67 17.13
CA ASP A 157 7.78 2.32 17.99
C ASP A 157 6.39 2.42 17.33
N LEU A 158 6.30 2.18 16.02
CA LEU A 158 5.03 2.14 15.29
C LEU A 158 4.28 0.81 15.46
N HIS A 159 4.95 -0.23 15.98
CA HIS A 159 4.36 -1.53 16.22
C HIS A 159 3.48 -1.52 17.48
N ILE A 160 2.25 -2.06 17.37
CA ILE A 160 1.35 -2.24 18.51
C ILE A 160 1.43 -3.69 18.99
N PRO A 161 1.92 -3.95 20.21
CA PRO A 161 2.16 -5.30 20.71
C PRO A 161 0.86 -5.96 21.22
N TYR A 162 -0.08 -6.22 20.32
CA TYR A 162 -1.24 -7.05 20.63
C TYR A 162 -0.79 -8.46 21.06
N ILE A 163 -1.45 -9.04 22.07
CA ILE A 163 -1.09 -10.36 22.63
C ILE A 163 -1.15 -11.45 21.55
N VAL A 164 -2.20 -11.42 20.73
CA VAL A 164 -2.30 -12.21 19.50
C VAL A 164 -1.79 -11.32 18.36
N PRO A 165 -0.70 -11.71 17.67
CA PRO A 165 -0.20 -10.95 16.54
C PRO A 165 -1.25 -10.81 15.44
N GLN A 166 -1.50 -9.57 15.03
CA GLN A 166 -2.50 -9.19 14.04
C GLN A 166 -2.06 -7.93 13.30
N GLU A 167 -2.74 -7.55 12.21
CA GLU A 167 -2.49 -6.28 11.52
C GLU A 167 -2.56 -5.11 12.51
N ASN A 168 -1.53 -4.28 12.51
CA ASN A 168 -1.42 -3.15 13.43
C ASN A 168 -0.59 -1.99 12.87
N GLY A 169 -0.53 -0.88 13.59
CA GLY A 169 0.31 0.29 13.31
C GLY A 169 -0.21 1.21 12.21
N ARG A 170 -1.42 0.98 11.69
CA ARG A 170 -2.00 1.78 10.59
C ARG A 170 -2.09 3.27 10.96
N ARG A 171 -1.70 4.13 10.01
CA ARG A 171 -1.90 5.59 10.06
C ARG A 171 -2.91 6.01 9.00
N SER A 172 -3.91 6.79 9.41
CA SER A 172 -5.00 7.20 8.53
C SER A 172 -4.71 8.52 7.83
N GLU A 173 -5.25 8.65 6.62
CA GLU A 173 -5.20 9.88 5.81
C GLU A 173 -3.82 10.57 5.74
N PRO A 174 -2.72 9.83 5.51
CA PRO A 174 -1.44 10.48 5.26
C PRO A 174 -1.57 11.36 4.03
N ARG A 175 -1.02 12.57 4.10
CA ARG A 175 -0.71 13.44 2.96
C ARG A 175 0.64 13.06 2.36
N TRP A 176 1.57 12.63 3.20
CA TRP A 176 2.83 12.01 2.83
C TRP A 176 3.38 11.18 4.00
N ILE A 177 4.26 10.24 3.67
CA ILE A 177 5.09 9.49 4.63
C ILE A 177 6.50 9.39 4.07
N SER A 178 7.52 9.60 4.90
CA SER A 178 8.92 9.39 4.57
C SER A 178 9.53 8.31 5.47
N PHE A 179 10.46 7.56 4.88
CA PHE A 179 11.36 6.65 5.58
C PHE A 179 12.78 7.14 5.34
N GLU A 180 13.49 7.47 6.41
CA GLU A 180 14.78 8.18 6.36
C GLU A 180 15.88 7.38 7.05
N ASP A 181 17.06 7.31 6.42
CA ASP A 181 18.27 6.82 7.06
C ASP A 181 18.99 7.92 7.87
N ASN A 182 20.08 7.54 8.54
CA ASN A 182 20.88 8.47 9.35
C ASN A 182 21.79 9.39 8.50
N HIS A 183 21.73 9.29 7.17
CA HIS A 183 22.51 10.08 6.22
C HIS A 183 21.62 11.02 5.37
N ASN A 184 20.37 11.24 5.80
CA ASN A 184 19.35 12.05 5.11
C ASN A 184 18.94 11.52 3.73
N ASN A 185 19.17 10.24 3.42
CA ASN A 185 18.50 9.60 2.29
C ASN A 185 17.08 9.22 2.70
N ALA A 186 16.11 9.53 1.84
CA ALA A 186 14.70 9.34 2.14
C ALA A 186 13.95 8.67 0.99
N LEU A 187 13.07 7.73 1.31
CA LEU A 187 11.97 7.36 0.43
C LEU A 187 10.73 8.14 0.86
N LEU A 188 10.25 9.03 0.00
CA LEU A 188 9.00 9.77 0.18
C LEU A 188 7.88 9.11 -0.60
N ALA A 189 6.78 8.77 0.07
CA ALA A 189 5.56 8.27 -0.56
C ALA A 189 4.40 9.25 -0.34
N ILE A 190 3.77 9.64 -1.45
CA ILE A 190 2.64 10.56 -1.47
C ILE A 190 1.44 9.81 -2.06
N PRO A 191 0.34 9.61 -1.30
CA PRO A 191 -0.85 8.98 -1.84
C PRO A 191 -1.52 9.90 -2.86
N ASN A 192 -1.86 9.34 -4.02
CA ASN A 192 -2.64 10.05 -5.05
C ASN A 192 -4.14 9.98 -4.71
N VAL A 193 -4.53 10.57 -3.57
CA VAL A 193 -5.92 10.57 -3.07
C VAL A 193 -6.37 12.00 -2.85
N LYS A 194 -7.62 12.31 -3.26
CA LYS A 194 -8.24 13.59 -2.92
C LYS A 194 -8.57 13.60 -1.42
N HIS A 195 -7.87 14.41 -0.66
CA HIS A 195 -8.22 14.68 0.73
C HIS A 195 -9.27 15.79 0.81
N LYS A 196 -10.14 15.75 1.82
CA LYS A 196 -10.93 16.95 2.17
C LYS A 196 -9.95 18.04 2.59
N GLN A 197 -10.07 19.23 2.00
CA GLN A 197 -9.27 20.39 2.39
C GLN A 197 -9.46 20.69 3.87
N SER A 198 -8.35 20.86 4.57
CA SER A 198 -8.25 21.30 5.95
C SER A 198 -7.41 22.57 6.03
N ALA A 199 -7.54 23.32 7.13
CA ALA A 199 -6.76 24.53 7.37
C ALA A 199 -5.23 24.28 7.45
N PHE A 200 -4.80 23.01 7.52
CA PHE A 200 -3.39 22.61 7.57
C PHE A 200 -2.83 22.17 6.22
N ASP A 201 -3.65 22.12 5.16
CA ASP A 201 -3.20 21.75 3.81
C ASP A 201 -2.57 22.93 3.04
N SER A 202 -2.28 24.06 3.72
CA SER A 202 -1.58 25.21 3.13
C SER A 202 -0.05 25.00 3.10
N GLU A 203 0.39 24.47 1.95
CA GLU A 203 1.75 24.30 1.39
C GLU A 203 2.86 23.63 2.24
N PRO A 204 3.73 22.81 1.60
CA PRO A 204 4.92 22.22 2.22
C PRO A 204 5.99 23.24 2.63
#